data_AF-A0A1C3XIY3-F1
#
_entry.id   AF-A0A1C3XIY3-F1
#
_cell.length_a   1.000
_cell.length_b   1.000
_cell.length_c   1.000
_cell.angle_alpha   90.00
_cell.angle_beta   90.00
_cell.angle_gamma   90.00
#
_symmetry.space_group_name_H-M   'P 1'
#
loop_
_entity.id
_entity.type
_entity.pdbx_description
1 polymer ?
#
loop_
_entity_poly.entity_id
_entity_poly.type
_entity_poly.pdbx_seq_one_letter_code
_entity_poly.pdbx_strand_id
1 'polypeptide(L)'
;MIHVCWIDRGNEATQPPNPAYPDGVDLDVTRGAKPFCQAALPYPAKRCGYYTVACDVCGFTAMVTTAGRPDDPRSIKLPCKLEPVKWR
;
A
#
# COMPACT_ATOMS: atom_id res chain seq x y z
N MET A 1 -14.06 -6.35 -0.20
CA MET A 1 -13.43 -5.47 0.81
C MET A 1 -11.92 -5.45 0.54
N ILE A 2 -11.21 -4.42 0.99
CA ILE A 2 -9.74 -4.39 0.93
C ILE A 2 -9.22 -4.44 2.36
N HIS A 3 -8.34 -5.39 2.65
CA HIS A 3 -7.67 -5.52 3.94
C HIS A 3 -6.28 -4.90 3.85
N VAL A 4 -5.94 -4.10 4.85
CA VAL A 4 -4.61 -3.50 5.02
C VAL A 4 -4.11 -3.88 6.40
N CYS A 5 -2.99 -4.61 6.46
CA CYS A 5 -2.31 -4.94 7.70
C CYS A 5 -0.87 -4.44 7.64
N TRP A 6 -0.40 -3.78 8.69
CA TRP A 6 0.98 -3.30 8.79
C TRP A 6 1.83 -4.29 9.59
N ILE A 7 2.97 -4.67 9.02
CA ILE A 7 3.95 -5.53 9.67
C ILE A 7 5.17 -4.70 10.00
N ASP A 8 5.44 -4.63 11.29
CA ASP A 8 6.58 -3.94 11.87
C ASP A 8 7.87 -4.76 11.69
N ARG A 9 8.96 -4.11 11.27
CA ARG A 9 10.29 -4.73 11.12
C ARG A 9 11.29 -4.30 12.18
N GLY A 10 10.92 -3.41 13.10
CA GLY A 10 11.72 -3.01 14.25
C GLY A 10 12.92 -2.12 13.93
N ASN A 11 13.01 -1.57 12.72
CA ASN A 11 14.10 -0.68 12.31
C ASN A 11 13.60 0.75 12.13
N GLU A 12 14.48 1.73 12.29
CA GLU A 12 14.22 3.14 12.01
C GLU A 12 14.87 3.56 10.69
N ALA A 13 14.31 4.59 10.03
CA ALA A 13 14.90 5.11 8.81
C ALA A 13 16.21 5.86 9.09
N THR A 14 17.25 5.58 8.31
CA THR A 14 18.55 6.28 8.43
C THR A 14 18.76 7.37 7.38
N GLN A 15 17.98 7.34 6.30
CA GLN A 15 18.09 8.28 5.19
C GLN A 15 17.03 9.38 5.30
N PRO A 16 17.31 10.61 4.82
CA PRO A 16 16.31 11.68 4.80
C PRO A 16 15.11 11.31 3.90
N PRO A 17 13.93 11.90 4.15
CA PRO A 17 12.76 11.75 3.27
C PRO A 17 13.06 12.29 1.86
N ASN A 18 12.42 11.71 0.85
CA ASN A 18 12.48 12.23 -0.51
C ASN A 18 11.74 13.57 -0.63
N PRO A 19 12.41 14.69 -0.96
CA PRO A 19 11.78 16.01 -1.05
C PRO A 19 10.75 16.13 -2.18
N ALA A 20 10.75 15.21 -3.16
CA ALA A 20 9.74 15.17 -4.22
C ALA A 20 8.36 14.74 -3.71
N TYR A 21 8.30 14.11 -2.52
CA TYR A 21 7.06 13.59 -1.93
C TYR A 21 6.95 14.05 -0.45
N PRO A 22 6.78 15.36 -0.20
CA PRO A 22 6.73 15.88 1.16
C PRO A 22 5.49 15.42 1.94
N ASP A 23 4.41 15.07 1.23
CA ASP A 23 3.08 14.76 1.79
C ASP A 23 2.61 13.33 1.46
N GLY A 24 3.57 12.42 1.28
CA GLY A 24 3.34 11.00 0.99
C GLY A 24 3.20 10.68 -0.49
N VAL A 25 3.13 9.37 -0.78
CA VAL A 25 3.04 8.84 -2.14
C VAL A 25 1.72 8.12 -2.36
N ASP A 26 1.03 8.45 -3.45
CA ASP A 26 -0.13 7.69 -3.93
C ASP A 26 0.34 6.63 -4.93
N LEU A 27 0.39 5.37 -4.50
CA LEU A 27 0.86 4.28 -5.35
C LEU A 27 -0.22 3.88 -6.37
N ASP A 28 0.17 3.76 -7.63
CA ASP A 28 -0.66 3.21 -8.69
C ASP A 28 -0.01 1.96 -9.29
N VAL A 29 -0.50 0.78 -8.89
CA VAL A 29 -0.04 -0.50 -9.44
C VAL A 29 -0.96 -1.02 -10.55
N THR A 30 -1.93 -0.22 -11.01
CA THR A 30 -2.87 -0.60 -12.07
C THR A 30 -2.25 -0.56 -13.45
N ARG A 31 -1.20 0.24 -13.65
CA ARG A 31 -0.63 0.57 -14.98
C ARG A 31 -1.71 1.08 -15.96
N GLY A 32 -2.72 1.79 -15.46
CA GLY A 32 -3.83 2.30 -16.25
C GLY A 32 -4.98 1.31 -16.47
N ALA A 33 -4.92 0.11 -15.89
CA ALA A 33 -6.00 -0.87 -15.98
C ALA A 33 -7.29 -0.40 -15.27
N LYS A 34 -8.43 -0.74 -15.87
CA LYS A 34 -9.77 -0.59 -15.28
C LYS A 34 -10.50 -1.94 -15.36
N PRO A 35 -11.26 -2.34 -14.33
CA PRO A 35 -11.54 -1.61 -13.08
C PRO A 35 -10.38 -1.70 -12.07
N PHE A 36 -10.40 -0.81 -11.08
CA PHE A 36 -9.43 -0.80 -9.98
C PHE A 36 -10.11 -0.60 -8.62
N CYS A 37 -9.44 -1.06 -7.58
CA CYS A 37 -9.77 -0.80 -6.19
C CYS A 37 -8.78 0.22 -5.61
N GLN A 38 -9.20 1.03 -4.63
CA GLN A 38 -8.32 1.97 -3.96
C GLN A 38 -8.47 1.85 -2.45
N ALA A 39 -7.35 1.91 -1.73
CA ALA A 39 -7.29 1.89 -0.28
C ALA A 39 -6.37 2.99 0.25
N ALA A 40 -6.76 3.59 1.37
CA ALA A 40 -5.85 4.41 2.18
C ALA A 40 -4.95 3.49 3.01
N LEU A 41 -3.71 3.91 3.20
CA LEU A 41 -2.74 3.28 4.08
C LEU A 41 -2.58 4.17 5.33
N PRO A 42 -2.41 3.59 6.53
CA PRO A 42 -1.98 4.36 7.68
C PRO A 42 -0.74 5.19 7.32
N TYR A 43 -0.78 6.48 7.61
CA TYR A 43 0.25 7.39 7.13
C TYR A 43 0.52 8.50 8.17
N PRO A 44 1.80 8.85 8.41
CA PRO A 44 2.99 8.07 8.00
C PRO A 44 3.00 6.70 8.71
N ALA A 45 3.79 5.75 8.21
CA ALA A 45 4.01 4.54 8.97
C ALA A 45 4.75 4.89 10.28
N LYS A 46 4.67 4.01 11.28
CA LYS A 46 5.33 4.28 12.56
C LYS A 46 6.85 4.24 12.45
N ARG A 47 7.39 3.31 11.63
CA ARG A 47 8.83 3.06 11.39
C ARG A 47 9.00 2.15 10.16
N CYS A 48 10.20 1.60 9.94
CA CYS A 48 10.44 0.68 8.84
C CYS A 48 9.57 -0.59 8.95
N GLY A 49 8.87 -0.91 7.87
CA GLY A 49 7.90 -2.01 7.83
C GLY A 49 7.35 -2.26 6.44
N TYR A 50 6.24 -2.99 6.37
CA TYR A 50 5.47 -3.09 5.13
C TYR A 50 3.98 -3.32 5.41
N TYR A 51 3.13 -2.79 4.53
CA TYR A 51 1.72 -3.17 4.46
C TYR A 51 1.55 -4.41 3.60
N THR A 52 0.77 -5.39 4.07
CA THR A 52 0.11 -6.37 3.20
C THR A 52 -1.28 -5.84 2.86
N VAL A 53 -1.56 -5.71 1.57
CA VAL A 53 -2.84 -5.23 1.05
C VAL A 53 -3.48 -6.34 0.24
N ALA A 54 -4.72 -6.71 0.56
CA ALA A 54 -5.43 -7.80 -0.11
C ALA A 54 -6.85 -7.37 -0.50
N CYS A 55 -7.28 -7.67 -1.72
CA CYS A 55 -8.63 -7.44 -2.19
C CYS A 55 -9.44 -8.74 -2.17
N ASP A 56 -10.50 -8.82 -1.37
CA ASP A 56 -11.34 -10.03 -1.30
C ASP A 56 -12.19 -10.28 -2.55
N VAL A 57 -12.38 -9.23 -3.36
CA VAL A 57 -13.16 -9.37 -4.60
C VAL A 57 -12.34 -10.14 -5.60
N CYS A 58 -11.17 -9.63 -5.99
CA CYS A 58 -10.38 -10.22 -7.08
C CYS A 58 -9.19 -11.07 -6.61
N GLY A 59 -8.96 -11.17 -5.30
CA GLY A 59 -7.82 -11.88 -4.71
C GLY A 59 -6.45 -11.22 -4.95
N PHE A 60 -6.41 -10.03 -5.54
CA PHE A 60 -5.16 -9.33 -5.77
C PHE A 60 -4.50 -8.94 -4.44
N THR A 61 -3.21 -9.23 -4.32
CA THR A 61 -2.40 -8.91 -3.15
C THR A 61 -1.20 -8.05 -3.53
N ALA A 62 -0.86 -7.07 -2.69
CA ALA A 62 0.33 -6.25 -2.83
C ALA A 62 1.07 -6.13 -1.49
N MET A 63 2.38 -5.96 -1.56
CA MET A 63 3.21 -5.56 -0.43
C MET A 63 3.76 -4.16 -0.70
N VAL A 64 3.63 -3.27 0.30
CA VAL A 64 4.08 -1.88 0.21
C VAL A 64 5.05 -1.62 1.34
N THR A 65 6.32 -1.34 1.01
CA THR A 65 7.36 -1.05 2.01
C THR A 65 7.24 0.37 2.53
N THR A 66 7.52 0.56 3.82
CA THR A 66 7.49 1.86 4.50
C THR A 66 8.78 2.08 5.29
N ALA A 67 9.16 3.34 5.48
CA ALA A 67 10.29 3.76 6.29
C ALA A 67 9.89 4.50 7.57
N GLY A 68 8.62 4.89 7.71
CA GLY A 68 8.14 5.74 8.81
C GLY A 68 8.44 7.21 8.60
N ARG A 69 8.34 7.68 7.36
CA ARG A 69 8.72 9.04 6.94
C ARG A 69 7.59 9.74 6.20
N PRO A 70 7.64 11.08 6.05
CA PRO A 70 6.64 11.82 5.27
C PRO A 70 6.55 11.41 3.80
N ASP A 71 7.60 10.81 3.23
CA ASP A 71 7.58 10.29 1.86
C ASP A 71 7.01 8.87 1.74
N ASP A 72 6.44 8.32 2.81
CA ASP A 72 5.84 6.99 2.76
C ASP A 72 4.58 6.94 1.88
N PRO A 73 4.27 5.76 1.33
CA PRO A 73 2.99 5.51 0.69
C PRO A 73 1.81 5.78 1.62
N ARG A 74 0.87 6.62 1.17
CA ARG A 74 -0.37 6.96 1.90
C ARG A 74 -1.62 6.32 1.30
N SER A 75 -1.55 5.89 0.05
CA SER A 75 -2.63 5.17 -0.62
C SER A 75 -2.11 4.23 -1.69
N ILE A 76 -2.94 3.27 -2.09
CA ILE A 76 -2.64 2.35 -3.18
C ILE A 76 -3.87 2.10 -4.05
N LYS A 77 -3.68 2.14 -5.38
CA LYS A 77 -4.63 1.63 -6.38
C LYS A 77 -4.20 0.26 -6.87
N LEU A 78 -5.07 -0.74 -6.71
CA LEU A 78 -4.86 -2.12 -7.14
C LEU A 78 -5.69 -2.43 -8.38
N PRO A 79 -5.13 -3.12 -9.40
CA PRO A 79 -5.95 -3.64 -10.49
C PRO A 79 -6.96 -4.65 -9.91
N CYS A 80 -8.23 -4.50 -10.28
CA CYS A 80 -9.28 -5.39 -9.81
C CYS A 80 -9.93 -6.08 -11.01
N LYS A 81 -10.11 -7.40 -10.89
CA LYS A 81 -10.99 -8.15 -11.79
C LYS A 81 -12.31 -8.29 -11.05
N LEU A 82 -13.44 -7.88 -11.62
CA LEU A 82 -14.76 -8.00 -10.96
C LEU A 82 -15.24 -9.47 -10.82
N GLU A 83 -14.32 -10.43 -10.82
CA GLU A 83 -14.57 -11.85 -10.62
C GLU A 83 -14.28 -12.18 -9.15
N PRO A 84 -15.32 -12.52 -8.35
CA PRO A 84 -15.16 -12.90 -6.97
C PRO A 84 -14.24 -14.12 -6.81
N VAL A 85 -13.19 -14.01 -5.99
CA VAL A 85 -12.36 -15.16 -5.65
C VAL A 85 -13.09 -16.03 -4.63
N LYS A 86 -13.22 -17.31 -4.97
CA LYS A 86 -13.68 -18.33 -4.02
C LYS A 86 -12.52 -18.69 -3.12
N TRP A 87 -12.46 -18.10 -1.93
CA TRP A 87 -11.60 -18.56 -0.85
C TRP A 87 -11.93 -20.04 -0.59
N ARG A 88 -10.93 -20.90 -0.72
CA ARG A 88 -11.07 -22.36 -0.68
C ARG A 88 -10.47 -22.91 0.60
#